data_AF-A0A4Q3SIH6-F1
#
_entry.id   AF-A0A4Q3SIH6-F1
#
_cell.length_a   1.000
_cell.length_b   1.000
_cell.length_c   1.000
_cell.angle_alpha   90.00
_cell.angle_beta   90.00
_cell.angle_gamma   90.00
#
_symmetry.space_group_name_H-M   'P 1'
#
loop_
_entity.id
_entity.type
_entity.pdbx_description
1 polymer ?
#
loop_
_entity_poly.entity_id
_entity_poly.type
_entity_poly.pdbx_seq_one_letter_code
_entity_poly.pdbx_strand_id
1 'polypeptide(L)'
;MGWTFNPLYNLIILQVIWAIGISMIILGLLVFLPYRLLLAIGLLIVFGHNLLDYESISSGLKGGALPDLLYFANFSPHALDPEHFVFIVYSFVPWTGLMIVGYCFGKVFSPNVDPLRRKKWLWQAGLGLIVLFLVLRLINQYGDPVPWSAQPRGPVFTFLSFININKYPPSLAFISLTIGIGMLMLSWLEHMNNRITSFFRIFGRVPMLYYILHFYVIHGLLVILFFIQGFTSKDIVTDQNPFLFKPPGIGVNLLGVYVVWIIVVLILYPICKKYDRYKTLNAGKKWWLSYL
;
A
#
# COMPACT_ATOMS: atom_id res chain seq x y z
N MET A 1 -9.99 14.92 6.30
CA MET A 1 -9.63 15.97 5.32
C MET A 1 -9.19 15.44 3.96
N GLY A 2 -7.97 14.94 3.75
CA GLY A 2 -7.50 14.62 2.38
C GLY A 2 -8.32 13.57 1.60
N TRP A 3 -9.06 12.70 2.28
CA TRP A 3 -9.96 11.71 1.66
C TRP A 3 -11.42 12.18 1.63
N THR A 4 -11.97 12.58 2.77
CA THR A 4 -13.41 12.86 2.90
C THR A 4 -13.79 14.30 2.57
N PHE A 5 -12.82 15.23 2.62
CA PHE A 5 -13.02 16.68 2.63
C PHE A 5 -13.99 17.20 3.71
N ASN A 6 -14.32 16.36 4.69
CA ASN A 6 -15.17 16.70 5.81
C ASN A 6 -14.33 17.36 6.94
N PRO A 7 -14.53 18.66 7.23
CA PRO A 7 -13.81 19.37 8.30
C PRO A 7 -14.24 18.96 9.70
N LEU A 8 -15.39 18.31 9.84
CA LEU A 8 -15.92 17.85 11.12
C LEU A 8 -15.33 16.50 11.54
N TYR A 9 -14.58 15.82 10.65
CA TYR A 9 -13.93 14.54 10.94
C TYR A 9 -14.88 13.45 11.48
N ASN A 10 -16.16 13.47 11.08
CA ASN A 10 -17.14 12.41 11.41
C ASN A 10 -16.66 11.00 11.03
N LEU A 11 -15.71 10.90 10.10
CA LEU A 11 -15.07 9.64 9.74
C LEU A 11 -13.55 9.75 9.83
N ILE A 12 -12.95 8.89 10.66
CA ILE A 12 -11.51 8.67 10.78
C ILE A 12 -11.16 7.39 10.03
N ILE A 13 -10.28 7.47 9.03
CA ILE A 13 -9.87 6.31 8.22
C ILE A 13 -8.46 5.89 8.62
N LEU A 14 -8.35 4.71 9.23
CA LEU A 14 -7.07 4.08 9.55
C LEU A 14 -6.52 3.39 8.30
N GLN A 15 -5.70 4.14 7.59
CA GLN A 15 -5.13 3.78 6.29
C GLN A 15 -3.65 3.35 6.37
N VAL A 16 -2.96 3.34 5.22
CA VAL A 16 -1.56 2.89 5.09
C VAL A 16 -0.59 3.58 6.05
N ILE A 17 -0.73 4.90 6.28
CA ILE A 17 0.16 5.64 7.18
C ILE A 17 0.00 5.17 8.63
N TRP A 18 -1.23 4.86 9.06
CA TRP A 18 -1.49 4.29 10.38
C TRP A 18 -0.78 2.95 10.54
N ALA A 19 -1.00 2.03 9.59
CA ALA A 19 -0.41 0.69 9.65
C ALA A 19 1.12 0.72 9.62
N ILE A 20 1.73 1.60 8.82
CA ILE A 20 3.19 1.80 8.80
C ILE A 20 3.65 2.41 10.13
N GLY A 21 2.97 3.44 10.64
CA GLY A 21 3.34 4.12 11.88
C GLY A 21 3.38 3.19 13.08
N ILE A 22 2.32 2.40 13.30
CA ILE A 22 2.29 1.42 14.40
C ILE A 22 3.32 0.30 14.18
N SER A 23 3.52 -0.15 12.94
CA SER A 23 4.56 -1.14 12.63
C SER A 23 5.96 -0.63 12.94
N MET A 24 6.25 0.67 12.71
CA MET A 24 7.53 1.28 13.08
C MET A 24 7.74 1.37 14.59
N ILE A 25 6.68 1.68 15.35
CA ILE A 25 6.74 1.67 16.82
C ILE A 25 7.07 0.26 17.31
N ILE A 26 6.35 -0.75 16.82
CA ILE A 26 6.60 -2.16 17.17
C ILE A 26 8.03 -2.57 16.80
N LEU A 27 8.47 -2.27 15.58
CA LEU A 27 9.83 -2.57 15.15
C LEU A 27 10.88 -1.86 16.03
N GLY A 28 10.64 -0.60 16.42
CA GLY A 28 11.52 0.16 17.31
C GLY A 28 11.69 -0.50 18.69
N LEU A 29 10.67 -1.21 19.18
CA LEU A 29 10.76 -2.00 20.41
C LEU A 29 11.47 -3.35 20.16
N LEU A 30 11.22 -3.99 19.01
CA LEU A 30 11.76 -5.31 18.68
C LEU A 30 13.20 -5.28 18.15
N VAL A 31 13.72 -4.11 17.77
CA VAL A 31 15.06 -3.96 17.13
C VAL A 31 16.21 -4.44 18.02
N PHE A 32 16.00 -4.47 19.34
CA PHE A 32 16.99 -4.94 20.31
C PHE A 32 17.10 -6.47 20.37
N LEU A 33 16.21 -7.21 19.72
CA LEU A 33 16.27 -8.66 19.66
C LEU A 33 17.41 -9.15 18.76
N PRO A 34 17.97 -10.34 19.02
CA PRO A 34 18.94 -10.96 18.12
C PRO A 34 18.36 -11.12 16.70
N TYR A 35 19.19 -10.83 15.69
CA TYR A 35 18.77 -10.84 14.28
C TYR A 35 17.98 -12.09 13.85
N ARG A 36 18.41 -13.28 14.31
CA ARG A 36 17.76 -14.55 13.97
C ARG A 36 16.34 -14.63 14.53
N LEU A 37 16.13 -14.16 15.76
CA LEU A 37 14.82 -14.12 16.39
C LEU A 37 13.93 -13.10 15.71
N LEU A 38 14.44 -11.90 15.43
CA LEU A 38 13.70 -10.85 14.73
C LEU A 38 13.25 -11.33 13.34
N LEU A 39 14.15 -11.96 12.58
CA LEU A 39 13.82 -12.55 11.28
C LEU A 39 12.78 -13.67 11.41
N ALA A 40 12.92 -14.57 12.39
CA ALA A 40 11.97 -15.64 12.62
C ALA A 40 10.56 -15.10 12.93
N ILE A 41 10.44 -14.06 13.77
CA ILE A 41 9.16 -13.40 14.07
C ILE A 41 8.54 -12.83 12.79
N GLY A 42 9.32 -12.07 12.00
CA GLY A 42 8.84 -11.49 10.76
C GLY A 42 8.35 -12.54 9.77
N LEU A 43 9.12 -13.62 9.57
CA LEU A 43 8.75 -14.73 8.68
C LEU A 43 7.53 -15.47 9.21
N LEU A 44 7.42 -15.74 10.52
CA LEU A 44 6.26 -16.39 11.12
C LEU A 44 4.98 -15.58 10.85
N ILE A 45 5.03 -14.27 10.99
CA ILE A 45 3.88 -13.39 10.69
C ILE A 45 3.57 -13.44 9.20
N VAL A 46 4.56 -13.24 8.31
CA VAL A 46 4.33 -13.22 6.86
C VAL A 46 3.80 -14.55 6.35
N PHE A 47 4.34 -15.68 6.79
CA PHE A 47 3.92 -16.99 6.32
C PHE A 47 2.69 -17.54 7.04
N GLY A 48 2.40 -17.08 8.26
CA GLY A 48 1.34 -17.63 9.11
C GLY A 48 0.07 -16.80 9.21
N HIS A 49 0.06 -15.51 8.81
CA HIS A 49 -1.11 -14.65 9.04
C HIS A 49 -2.37 -15.14 8.32
N ASN A 50 -2.26 -15.73 7.12
CA ASN A 50 -3.42 -16.26 6.40
C ASN A 50 -4.04 -17.49 7.08
N LEU A 51 -3.42 -18.07 8.12
CA LEU A 51 -4.11 -19.08 8.95
C LEU A 51 -5.36 -18.49 9.60
N LEU A 52 -5.38 -17.18 9.87
CA LEU A 52 -6.54 -16.48 10.42
C LEU A 52 -7.71 -16.39 9.43
N ASP A 53 -7.51 -16.72 8.16
CA ASP A 53 -8.59 -16.73 7.15
C ASP A 53 -9.48 -17.98 7.24
N TYR A 54 -8.98 -19.08 7.82
CA TYR A 54 -9.76 -20.31 7.97
C TYR A 54 -11.01 -20.06 8.83
N GLU A 55 -12.14 -20.61 8.40
CA GLU A 55 -13.44 -20.42 9.05
C GLU A 55 -13.45 -20.87 10.52
N SER A 56 -12.72 -21.95 10.82
CA SER A 56 -12.53 -22.47 12.18
C SER A 56 -11.89 -21.47 13.14
N ILE A 57 -11.17 -20.47 12.63
CA ILE A 57 -10.52 -19.42 13.43
C ILE A 57 -11.30 -18.10 13.29
N SER A 58 -11.70 -17.73 12.07
CA SER A 58 -12.26 -16.40 11.79
C SER A 58 -13.68 -16.18 12.29
N SER A 59 -14.49 -17.25 12.40
CA SER A 59 -15.91 -17.15 12.81
C SER A 59 -16.11 -16.52 14.19
N GLY A 60 -15.15 -16.68 15.12
CA GLY A 60 -15.21 -16.09 16.47
C GLY A 60 -14.52 -14.74 16.62
N LEU A 61 -13.82 -14.24 15.60
CA LEU A 61 -12.96 -13.05 15.69
C LEU A 61 -13.42 -11.90 14.79
N LYS A 62 -14.06 -12.18 13.66
CA LYS A 62 -14.47 -11.16 12.68
C LYS A 62 -15.50 -10.18 13.28
N GLY A 63 -15.33 -8.89 12.97
CA GLY A 63 -16.27 -7.82 13.35
C GLY A 63 -15.94 -7.13 14.67
N GLY A 64 -14.97 -7.63 15.44
CA GLY A 64 -14.42 -6.90 16.59
C GLY A 64 -13.39 -5.85 16.15
N ALA A 65 -13.40 -4.68 16.81
CA ALA A 65 -12.46 -3.59 16.53
C ALA A 65 -10.98 -4.04 16.62
N LEU A 66 -10.63 -4.83 17.64
CA LEU A 66 -9.26 -5.30 17.83
C LEU A 66 -8.84 -6.34 16.76
N PRO A 67 -9.61 -7.41 16.49
CA PRO A 67 -9.34 -8.30 15.36
C PRO A 67 -9.26 -7.59 14.00
N ASP A 68 -10.12 -6.60 13.73
CA ASP A 68 -10.09 -5.83 12.50
C ASP A 68 -8.82 -4.95 12.41
N LEU A 69 -8.39 -4.34 13.52
CA LEU A 69 -7.13 -3.60 13.62
C LEU A 69 -5.91 -4.49 13.38
N LEU A 70 -5.91 -5.68 13.99
CA LEU A 70 -4.81 -6.62 13.90
C LEU A 70 -4.72 -7.24 12.51
N TYR A 71 -5.84 -7.73 11.97
CA TYR A 71 -5.82 -8.61 10.81
C TYR A 71 -6.95 -8.39 9.79
N PHE A 72 -8.22 -8.38 10.19
CA PHE A 72 -9.29 -8.57 9.22
C PHE A 72 -9.59 -7.34 8.34
N ALA A 73 -9.39 -6.12 8.85
CA ALA A 73 -9.63 -4.87 8.13
C ALA A 73 -10.94 -4.88 7.29
N ASN A 74 -12.05 -5.33 7.88
CA ASN A 74 -13.32 -5.63 7.19
C ASN A 74 -14.05 -4.42 6.57
N PHE A 75 -13.39 -3.25 6.46
CA PHE A 75 -14.00 -1.99 5.98
C PHE A 75 -15.29 -1.62 6.73
N SER A 76 -15.43 -2.11 7.97
CA SER A 76 -16.58 -1.89 8.84
C SER A 76 -16.43 -0.57 9.62
N PRO A 77 -17.50 0.22 9.76
CA PRO A 77 -17.55 1.31 10.72
C PRO A 77 -17.48 0.78 12.14
N HIS A 78 -16.58 1.34 12.93
CA HIS A 78 -16.57 1.23 14.38
C HIS A 78 -17.02 2.57 14.96
N ALA A 79 -18.18 2.62 15.62
CA ALA A 79 -18.69 3.85 16.21
C ALA A 79 -17.85 4.26 17.42
N LEU A 80 -17.42 5.53 17.45
CA LEU A 80 -16.84 6.16 18.63
C LEU A 80 -17.93 6.84 19.46
N ASP A 81 -18.84 7.52 18.77
CA ASP A 81 -20.04 8.17 19.28
C ASP A 81 -21.12 8.24 18.16
N PRO A 82 -22.32 8.80 18.38
CA PRO A 82 -23.37 8.82 17.37
C PRO A 82 -23.01 9.51 16.04
N GLU A 83 -22.03 10.42 16.04
CA GLU A 83 -21.65 11.23 14.88
C GLU A 83 -20.24 10.92 14.36
N HIS A 84 -19.44 10.13 15.09
CA HIS A 84 -18.06 9.82 14.74
C HIS A 84 -17.79 8.33 14.63
N PHE A 85 -17.16 7.94 13.52
CA PHE A 85 -16.86 6.56 13.16
C PHE A 85 -15.38 6.39 12.81
N VAL A 86 -14.86 5.20 13.05
CA VAL A 86 -13.53 4.75 12.60
C VAL A 86 -13.71 3.67 11.54
N PHE A 87 -13.08 3.87 10.38
CA PHE A 87 -12.97 2.85 9.34
C PHE A 87 -11.56 2.28 9.34
N ILE A 88 -11.45 0.97 9.52
CA ILE A 88 -10.18 0.26 9.47
C ILE A 88 -10.00 -0.30 8.07
N VAL A 89 -9.14 0.36 7.29
CA VAL A 89 -8.83 -0.04 5.90
C VAL A 89 -7.53 -0.86 5.85
N TYR A 90 -6.61 -0.62 6.78
CA TYR A 90 -5.34 -1.34 6.86
C TYR A 90 -5.16 -1.97 8.25
N SER A 91 -5.20 -3.31 8.29
CA SER A 91 -4.77 -4.11 9.42
C SER A 91 -3.25 -4.10 9.54
N PHE A 92 -2.67 -3.91 10.73
CA PHE A 92 -1.23 -3.65 10.82
C PHE A 92 -0.35 -4.90 10.95
N VAL A 93 -0.85 -6.04 11.44
CA VAL A 93 0.01 -7.21 11.74
C VAL A 93 0.74 -7.75 10.51
N PRO A 94 0.07 -7.99 9.36
CA PRO A 94 0.77 -8.45 8.16
C PRO A 94 1.87 -7.47 7.69
N TRP A 95 1.60 -6.17 7.77
CA TRP A 95 2.58 -5.13 7.42
C TRP A 95 3.73 -5.05 8.42
N THR A 96 3.48 -5.29 9.71
CA THR A 96 4.52 -5.39 10.74
C THR A 96 5.46 -6.55 10.44
N GLY A 97 4.92 -7.74 10.13
CA GLY A 97 5.73 -8.89 9.73
C GLY A 97 6.61 -8.58 8.51
N LEU A 98 6.01 -7.99 7.47
CA LEU A 98 6.75 -7.60 6.27
C LEU A 98 7.81 -6.54 6.54
N MET A 99 7.52 -5.56 7.40
CA MET A 99 8.48 -4.52 7.79
C MET A 99 9.67 -5.10 8.56
N ILE A 100 9.43 -6.07 9.45
CA ILE A 100 10.49 -6.77 10.18
C ILE A 100 11.39 -7.54 9.21
N VAL A 101 10.80 -8.31 8.28
CA VAL A 101 11.56 -9.03 7.24
C VAL A 101 12.36 -8.04 6.38
N GLY A 102 11.76 -6.92 5.98
CA GLY A 102 12.42 -5.85 5.24
C GLY A 102 13.58 -5.21 5.99
N TYR A 103 13.42 -4.96 7.30
CA TYR A 103 14.49 -4.46 8.18
C TYR A 103 15.66 -5.44 8.21
N CYS A 104 15.38 -6.74 8.42
CA CYS A 104 16.40 -7.78 8.40
C CYS A 104 17.07 -7.92 7.02
N PHE A 105 16.30 -7.73 5.96
CA PHE A 105 16.78 -7.75 4.57
C PHE A 105 17.73 -6.59 4.26
N GLY A 106 17.59 -5.45 4.94
CA GLY A 106 18.50 -4.30 4.83
C GLY A 106 19.98 -4.65 5.00
N LYS A 107 20.32 -5.72 5.74
CA LYS A 107 21.71 -6.21 5.85
C LYS A 107 22.34 -6.60 4.52
N VAL A 108 21.53 -7.01 3.54
CA VAL A 108 22.01 -7.36 2.18
C VAL A 108 22.56 -6.13 1.44
N PHE A 109 22.15 -4.92 1.85
CA PHE A 109 22.64 -3.64 1.31
C PHE A 109 23.73 -3.01 2.18
N SER A 110 24.25 -3.73 3.17
CA SER A 110 25.40 -3.27 3.96
C SER A 110 26.62 -3.07 3.06
N PRO A 111 27.50 -2.07 3.33
CA PRO A 111 28.71 -1.82 2.55
C PRO A 111 29.63 -3.04 2.38
N ASN A 112 29.56 -3.99 3.30
CA ASN A 112 30.40 -5.20 3.31
C ASN A 112 29.89 -6.32 2.38
N VAL A 113 28.75 -6.15 1.72
CA VAL A 113 28.19 -7.15 0.81
C VAL A 113 28.56 -6.80 -0.63
N ASP A 114 29.30 -7.72 -1.26
CA ASP A 114 29.65 -7.64 -2.69
C ASP A 114 28.41 -7.41 -3.57
N PRO A 115 28.41 -6.37 -4.44
CA PRO A 115 27.31 -6.10 -5.37
C PRO A 115 26.88 -7.30 -6.23
N LEU A 116 27.82 -8.10 -6.73
CA LEU A 116 27.48 -9.26 -7.55
C LEU A 116 26.74 -10.32 -6.73
N ARG A 117 27.21 -10.57 -5.51
CA ARG A 117 26.50 -11.44 -4.55
C ARG A 117 25.13 -10.87 -4.22
N ARG A 118 25.01 -9.60 -3.89
CA ARG A 118 23.70 -8.94 -3.61
C ARG A 118 22.71 -9.13 -4.75
N LYS A 119 23.14 -8.86 -5.99
CA LYS A 119 22.30 -9.02 -7.19
C LYS A 119 21.83 -10.45 -7.36
N LYS A 120 22.73 -11.44 -7.18
CA LYS A 120 22.39 -12.86 -7.24
C LYS A 120 21.34 -13.22 -6.19
N TRP A 121 21.49 -12.73 -4.96
CA TRP A 121 20.52 -12.94 -3.88
C TRP A 121 19.17 -12.32 -4.18
N LEU A 122 19.13 -11.07 -4.65
CA LEU A 122 17.90 -10.40 -5.07
C LEU A 122 17.16 -11.18 -6.15
N TRP A 123 17.89 -11.66 -7.15
CA TRP A 123 17.32 -12.42 -8.25
C TRP A 123 16.78 -13.79 -7.79
N GLN A 124 17.55 -14.53 -6.99
CA GLN A 124 17.16 -15.85 -6.49
C GLN A 124 15.97 -15.77 -5.53
N ALA A 125 15.99 -14.84 -4.59
CA ALA A 125 14.88 -14.64 -3.65
C ALA A 125 13.63 -14.09 -4.37
N GLY A 126 13.81 -13.15 -5.30
CA GLY A 126 12.71 -12.66 -6.13
C GLY A 126 12.05 -13.78 -6.92
N LEU A 127 12.83 -14.60 -7.64
CA LEU A 127 12.33 -15.75 -8.36
C LEU A 127 11.67 -16.79 -7.44
N GLY A 128 12.26 -17.05 -6.27
CA GLY A 128 11.69 -17.94 -5.26
C GLY A 128 10.31 -17.48 -4.79
N LEU A 129 10.10 -16.18 -4.59
CA LEU A 129 8.80 -15.61 -4.25
C LEU A 129 7.79 -15.70 -5.40
N ILE A 130 8.22 -15.53 -6.65
CA ILE A 130 7.35 -15.76 -7.82
C ILE A 130 6.91 -17.23 -7.90
N VAL A 131 7.86 -18.16 -7.71
CA VAL A 131 7.54 -19.59 -7.67
C VAL A 131 6.59 -19.91 -6.52
N LEU A 132 6.83 -19.37 -5.32
CA LEU A 132 5.93 -19.52 -4.18
C LEU A 132 4.53 -19.00 -4.50
N PHE A 133 4.41 -17.81 -5.10
CA PHE A 133 3.13 -17.27 -5.55
C PHE A 133 2.41 -18.24 -6.51
N LEU A 134 3.12 -18.75 -7.53
CA LEU A 134 2.54 -19.71 -8.48
C LEU A 134 2.08 -20.99 -7.78
N VAL A 135 2.87 -21.54 -6.86
CA VAL A 135 2.50 -22.74 -6.08
C VAL A 135 1.26 -22.48 -5.23
N LEU A 136 1.22 -21.37 -4.48
CA LEU A 136 0.06 -21.00 -3.66
C LEU A 136 -1.20 -20.87 -4.51
N ARG A 137 -1.10 -20.20 -5.66
CA ARG A 137 -2.25 -20.03 -6.56
C ARG A 137 -2.66 -21.34 -7.22
N LEU A 138 -1.73 -22.19 -7.64
CA LEU A 138 -2.09 -23.50 -8.23
C LEU A 138 -2.74 -24.45 -7.21
N ILE A 139 -2.30 -24.44 -5.95
CA ILE A 139 -2.93 -25.20 -4.87
C ILE A 139 -4.29 -24.58 -4.50
N ASN A 140 -4.38 -23.24 -4.52
CA ASN A 140 -5.61 -22.47 -4.33
C ASN A 140 -6.33 -22.67 -2.98
N GLN A 141 -5.62 -23.14 -1.94
CA GLN A 141 -6.18 -23.39 -0.60
C GLN A 141 -5.60 -22.48 0.48
N TYR A 142 -4.40 -21.91 0.27
CA TYR A 142 -3.71 -21.09 1.26
C TYR A 142 -3.03 -19.87 0.60
N GLY A 143 -2.83 -18.82 1.40
CA GLY A 143 -2.10 -17.63 1.00
C GLY A 143 -2.91 -16.61 0.21
N ASP A 144 -4.21 -16.86 0.01
CA ASP A 144 -5.18 -15.84 -0.40
C ASP A 144 -6.58 -16.23 0.13
N PRO A 145 -7.33 -15.31 0.78
CA PRO A 145 -8.66 -15.60 1.29
C PRO A 145 -9.70 -15.77 0.17
N VAL A 146 -9.39 -15.36 -1.07
CA VAL A 146 -10.28 -15.44 -2.23
C VAL A 146 -9.65 -16.39 -3.26
N PRO A 147 -10.06 -17.68 -3.28
CA PRO A 147 -9.61 -18.62 -4.28
C PRO A 147 -9.95 -18.13 -5.70
N TRP A 148 -9.03 -18.29 -6.65
CA TRP A 148 -9.38 -18.04 -8.04
C TRP A 148 -10.27 -19.15 -8.57
N SER A 149 -11.01 -18.83 -9.64
CA SER A 149 -11.88 -19.79 -10.30
C SER A 149 -11.90 -19.57 -11.81
N ALA A 150 -12.15 -20.64 -12.56
CA ALA A 150 -12.39 -20.55 -13.99
C ALA A 150 -13.61 -19.65 -14.25
N GLN A 151 -13.43 -18.68 -15.13
CA GLN A 151 -14.45 -17.68 -15.43
C GLN A 151 -15.24 -18.07 -16.69
N PRO A 152 -16.58 -18.02 -16.67
CA PRO A 152 -17.42 -18.34 -17.84
C PRO A 152 -17.13 -17.45 -19.06
N ARG A 153 -16.61 -16.24 -18.82
CA ARG A 153 -16.22 -15.26 -19.84
C ARG A 153 -14.93 -15.62 -20.60
N GLY A 154 -14.33 -16.78 -20.31
CA GLY A 154 -13.22 -17.33 -21.08
C GLY A 154 -11.84 -17.21 -20.39
N PRO A 155 -10.76 -17.56 -21.12
CA PRO A 155 -9.43 -17.73 -20.54
C PRO A 155 -8.82 -16.42 -20.02
N VAL A 156 -9.13 -15.28 -20.65
CA VAL A 156 -8.63 -13.97 -20.20
C VAL A 156 -9.17 -13.64 -18.80
N PHE A 157 -10.48 -13.80 -18.57
CA PHE A 157 -11.07 -13.55 -17.26
C PHE A 157 -10.61 -14.56 -16.22
N THR A 158 -10.35 -15.80 -16.63
CA THR A 158 -9.74 -16.82 -15.75
C THR A 158 -8.33 -16.42 -15.32
N PHE A 159 -7.52 -15.93 -16.26
CA PHE A 159 -6.20 -15.38 -15.94
C PHE A 159 -6.29 -14.17 -15.01
N LEU A 160 -7.23 -13.24 -15.27
CA LEU A 160 -7.48 -12.11 -14.37
C LEU A 160 -7.90 -12.57 -12.96
N SER A 161 -8.73 -13.61 -12.85
CA SER A 161 -9.07 -14.23 -11.57
C SER A 161 -7.81 -14.80 -10.89
N PHE A 162 -6.94 -15.48 -11.65
CA PHE A 162 -5.69 -16.03 -11.13
C PHE A 162 -4.76 -14.96 -10.54
N ILE A 163 -4.62 -13.80 -11.19
CA ILE A 163 -3.77 -12.70 -10.69
C ILE A 163 -4.49 -11.74 -9.73
N ASN A 164 -5.81 -11.88 -9.56
CA ASN A 164 -6.57 -11.11 -8.58
C ASN A 164 -6.35 -11.69 -7.17
N ILE A 165 -5.56 -10.97 -6.37
CA ILE A 165 -5.12 -11.39 -5.04
C ILE A 165 -5.41 -10.30 -4.01
N ASN A 166 -5.72 -10.72 -2.79
CA ASN A 166 -6.23 -9.85 -1.75
C ASN A 166 -5.16 -8.92 -1.19
N LYS A 167 -5.44 -7.61 -1.22
CA LYS A 167 -4.55 -6.56 -0.70
C LYS A 167 -4.87 -6.15 0.73
N TYR A 168 -6.11 -6.37 1.18
CA TYR A 168 -6.62 -5.90 2.48
C TYR A 168 -7.37 -7.03 3.20
N PRO A 169 -6.74 -7.72 4.18
CA PRO A 169 -5.30 -7.68 4.51
C PRO A 169 -4.41 -8.17 3.36
N PRO A 170 -3.12 -7.79 3.29
CA PRO A 170 -2.23 -8.23 2.23
C PRO A 170 -1.96 -9.73 2.39
N SER A 171 -2.44 -10.52 1.43
CA SER A 171 -2.26 -11.97 1.46
C SER A 171 -0.80 -12.37 1.22
N LEU A 172 -0.41 -13.57 1.63
CA LEU A 172 0.90 -14.13 1.32
C LEU A 172 1.14 -14.17 -0.20
N ALA A 173 0.12 -14.46 -1.01
CA ALA A 173 0.19 -14.39 -2.47
C ALA A 173 0.46 -12.95 -2.95
N PHE A 174 -0.23 -11.95 -2.39
CA PHE A 174 0.01 -10.54 -2.68
C PHE A 174 1.44 -10.12 -2.33
N ILE A 175 1.92 -10.47 -1.14
CA ILE A 175 3.29 -10.16 -0.68
C ILE A 175 4.31 -10.86 -1.58
N SER A 176 4.13 -12.15 -1.88
CA SER A 176 5.06 -12.94 -2.69
C SER A 176 5.19 -12.39 -4.11
N LEU A 177 4.07 -12.08 -4.76
CA LEU A 177 4.09 -11.51 -6.10
C LEU A 177 4.73 -10.12 -6.12
N THR A 178 4.27 -9.22 -5.24
CA THR A 178 4.70 -7.80 -5.28
C THR A 178 6.15 -7.61 -4.83
N ILE A 179 6.56 -8.28 -3.75
CA ILE A 179 7.96 -8.25 -3.29
C ILE A 179 8.86 -9.03 -4.25
N GLY A 180 8.41 -10.17 -4.78
CA GLY A 180 9.15 -10.93 -5.78
C GLY A 180 9.48 -10.10 -7.02
N ILE A 181 8.47 -9.45 -7.61
CA ILE A 181 8.67 -8.51 -8.72
C ILE A 181 9.59 -7.36 -8.31
N GLY A 182 9.36 -6.77 -7.12
CA GLY A 182 10.20 -5.68 -6.61
C GLY A 182 11.68 -6.05 -6.50
N MET A 183 11.99 -7.26 -6.01
CA MET A 183 13.36 -7.76 -5.90
C MET A 183 14.00 -8.03 -7.25
N LEU A 184 13.25 -8.62 -8.20
CA LEU A 184 13.71 -8.82 -9.57
C LEU A 184 13.98 -7.49 -10.26
N MET A 185 13.07 -6.52 -10.14
CA MET A 185 13.25 -5.17 -10.67
C MET A 185 14.46 -4.49 -10.04
N LEU A 186 14.64 -4.60 -8.73
CA LEU A 186 15.79 -4.00 -8.05
C LEU A 186 17.12 -4.60 -8.52
N SER A 187 17.16 -5.92 -8.74
CA SER A 187 18.34 -6.61 -9.31
C SER A 187 18.70 -6.12 -10.73
N TRP A 188 17.70 -5.67 -11.48
CA TRP A 188 17.87 -5.18 -12.85
C TRP A 188 18.21 -3.68 -12.90
N LEU A 189 17.54 -2.88 -12.08
CA LEU A 189 17.64 -1.42 -12.07
C LEU A 189 18.86 -0.87 -11.32
N GLU A 190 19.55 -1.70 -10.52
CA GLU A 190 20.64 -1.28 -9.62
C GLU A 190 21.72 -0.40 -10.29
N HIS A 191 22.06 -0.67 -11.56
CA HIS A 191 23.06 0.09 -12.31
C HIS A 191 22.47 0.98 -13.43
N MET A 192 21.14 1.09 -13.52
CA MET A 192 20.49 1.84 -14.59
C MET A 192 20.35 3.32 -14.23
N ASN A 193 21.18 4.16 -14.87
CA ASN A 193 21.11 5.60 -14.74
C ASN A 193 20.81 6.26 -16.10
N ASN A 194 19.53 6.33 -16.47
CA ASN A 194 19.08 6.95 -17.71
C ASN A 194 18.00 8.01 -17.42
N ARG A 195 17.50 8.68 -18.47
CA ARG A 195 16.51 9.76 -18.32
C ARG A 195 15.21 9.27 -17.68
N ILE A 196 14.78 8.05 -18.00
CA ILE A 196 13.54 7.45 -17.47
C ILE A 196 13.71 7.11 -15.98
N THR A 197 14.78 6.43 -15.60
CA THR A 197 15.03 6.10 -14.19
C THR A 197 15.25 7.35 -13.37
N SER A 198 15.91 8.38 -13.93
CA SER A 198 16.07 9.68 -13.28
C SER A 198 14.73 10.41 -13.04
N PHE A 199 13.80 10.33 -13.99
CA PHE A 199 12.44 10.88 -13.86
C PHE A 199 11.69 10.23 -12.69
N PHE A 200 11.59 8.89 -12.68
CA PHE A 200 10.86 8.18 -11.62
C PHE A 200 11.55 8.27 -10.26
N ARG A 201 12.88 8.36 -10.23
CA ARG A 201 13.65 8.52 -8.99
C ARG A 201 13.27 9.78 -8.21
N ILE A 202 12.82 10.85 -8.88
CA ILE A 202 12.36 12.07 -8.21
C ILE A 202 11.21 11.76 -7.26
N PHE A 203 10.18 11.05 -7.72
CA PHE A 203 9.05 10.67 -6.88
C PHE A 203 9.50 9.74 -5.73
N GLY A 204 10.42 8.81 -6.00
CA GLY A 204 10.95 7.90 -4.99
C GLY A 204 11.80 8.57 -3.90
N ARG A 205 12.39 9.75 -4.16
CA ARG A 205 13.18 10.51 -3.15
C ARG A 205 12.31 11.37 -2.23
N VAL A 206 11.12 11.75 -2.69
CA VAL A 206 10.16 12.59 -1.95
C VAL A 206 8.73 11.99 -1.93
N PRO A 207 8.58 10.69 -1.62
CA PRO A 207 7.30 9.99 -1.78
C PRO A 207 6.22 10.53 -0.84
N MET A 208 6.58 10.97 0.37
CA MET A 208 5.62 11.53 1.33
C MET A 208 5.03 12.86 0.85
N LEU A 209 5.84 13.73 0.24
CA LEU A 209 5.35 14.97 -0.37
C LEU A 209 4.34 14.66 -1.47
N TYR A 210 4.70 13.75 -2.39
CA TYR A 210 3.79 13.34 -3.47
C TYR A 210 2.50 12.74 -2.89
N TYR A 211 2.62 11.86 -1.90
CA TYR A 211 1.49 11.22 -1.22
C TYR A 211 0.54 12.25 -0.60
N ILE A 212 1.04 13.31 0.04
CA ILE A 212 0.15 14.32 0.62
C ILE A 212 -0.50 15.17 -0.47
N LEU A 213 0.29 15.67 -1.43
CA LEU A 213 -0.19 16.62 -2.42
C LEU A 213 -1.16 16.00 -3.43
N HIS A 214 -0.96 14.74 -3.85
CA HIS A 214 -1.83 14.13 -4.86
C HIS A 214 -3.28 14.01 -4.39
N PHE A 215 -3.55 13.81 -3.09
CA PHE A 215 -4.91 13.82 -2.57
C PHE A 215 -5.60 15.17 -2.82
N TYR A 216 -4.94 16.27 -2.47
CA TYR A 216 -5.51 17.60 -2.66
C TYR A 216 -5.66 17.98 -4.13
N VAL A 217 -4.71 17.61 -4.98
CA VAL A 217 -4.81 17.86 -6.43
C VAL A 217 -5.95 17.05 -7.04
N ILE A 218 -6.05 15.75 -6.76
CA ILE A 218 -7.13 14.90 -7.27
C ILE A 218 -8.49 15.40 -6.79
N HIS A 219 -8.61 15.80 -5.51
CA HIS A 219 -9.86 16.36 -5.00
C HIS A 219 -10.18 17.72 -5.62
N GLY A 220 -9.19 18.59 -5.81
CA GLY A 220 -9.40 19.85 -6.53
C GLY A 220 -9.94 19.61 -7.94
N LEU A 221 -9.38 18.62 -8.66
CA LEU A 221 -9.88 18.21 -9.97
C LEU A 221 -11.29 17.61 -9.89
N LEU A 222 -11.61 16.84 -8.84
CA LEU A 222 -12.97 16.32 -8.60
C LEU A 222 -13.98 17.47 -8.43
N VAL A 223 -13.66 18.49 -7.63
CA VAL A 223 -14.53 19.65 -7.42
C VAL A 223 -14.73 20.42 -8.72
N ILE A 224 -13.68 20.61 -9.53
CA ILE A 224 -13.80 21.22 -10.86
C ILE A 224 -14.72 20.38 -11.75
N LEU A 225 -14.49 19.06 -11.80
CA LEU A 225 -15.29 18.14 -12.61
C LEU A 225 -16.76 18.12 -12.17
N PHE A 226 -17.02 18.18 -10.87
CA PHE A 226 -18.34 18.25 -10.27
C PHE A 226 -19.15 19.42 -10.84
N PHE A 227 -18.58 20.64 -10.84
CA PHE A 227 -19.27 21.81 -11.40
C PHE A 227 -19.35 21.78 -12.93
N ILE A 228 -18.32 21.26 -13.63
CA ILE A 228 -18.36 21.11 -15.10
C ILE A 228 -19.48 20.17 -15.53
N GLN A 229 -19.74 19.10 -14.76
CA GLN A 229 -20.81 18.14 -15.04
C GLN A 229 -22.21 18.63 -14.64
N GLY A 230 -22.32 19.87 -14.14
CA GLY A 230 -23.60 20.53 -13.86
C GLY A 230 -24.16 20.24 -12.46
N PHE A 231 -23.41 19.59 -11.58
CA PHE A 231 -23.83 19.41 -10.19
C PHE A 231 -23.80 20.73 -9.42
N THR A 232 -24.70 20.86 -8.45
CA THR A 232 -24.91 22.08 -7.68
C THR A 232 -24.50 21.90 -6.22
N SER A 233 -24.55 22.96 -5.43
CA SER A 233 -24.22 22.89 -3.99
C SER A 233 -25.07 21.91 -3.19
N LYS A 234 -26.28 21.56 -3.69
CA LYS A 234 -27.16 20.57 -3.07
C LYS A 234 -26.64 19.14 -3.19
N ASP A 235 -25.80 18.87 -4.19
CA ASP A 235 -25.30 17.54 -4.53
C ASP A 235 -23.93 17.26 -3.88
N ILE A 236 -23.41 18.20 -3.06
CA ILE A 236 -22.10 18.09 -2.41
C ILE A 236 -22.09 16.94 -1.40
N VAL A 237 -23.16 16.84 -0.60
CA VAL A 237 -23.34 15.79 0.41
C VAL A 237 -24.20 14.70 -0.21
N THR A 238 -23.69 13.48 -0.22
CA THR A 238 -24.41 12.31 -0.72
C THR A 238 -24.71 11.39 0.46
N ASP A 239 -25.96 10.97 0.58
CA ASP A 239 -26.38 10.08 1.67
C ASP A 239 -25.54 8.80 1.69
N GLN A 240 -25.15 8.38 2.91
CA GLN A 240 -24.34 7.19 3.16
C GLN A 240 -22.95 7.19 2.49
N ASN A 241 -22.51 8.32 1.94
CA ASN A 241 -21.21 8.47 1.32
C ASN A 241 -20.36 9.48 2.11
N PRO A 242 -19.29 9.04 2.78
CA PRO A 242 -18.46 9.94 3.58
C PRO A 242 -17.55 10.85 2.73
N PHE A 243 -17.54 10.67 1.41
CA PHE A 243 -16.75 11.46 0.46
C PHE A 243 -17.59 12.58 -0.14
N LEU A 244 -17.26 13.83 0.18
CA LEU A 244 -17.92 15.00 -0.39
C LEU A 244 -17.63 15.13 -1.90
N PHE A 245 -18.55 15.80 -2.62
CA PHE A 245 -18.47 16.02 -4.08
C PHE A 245 -18.51 14.74 -4.91
N LYS A 246 -19.16 13.68 -4.39
CA LYS A 246 -19.27 12.39 -5.07
C LYS A 246 -20.74 11.91 -5.21
N PRO A 247 -21.60 12.68 -5.90
CA PRO A 247 -22.98 12.27 -6.18
C PRO A 247 -23.01 11.08 -7.16
N PRO A 248 -24.09 10.28 -7.18
CA PRO A 248 -24.26 9.22 -8.16
C PRO A 248 -24.15 9.75 -9.59
N GLY A 249 -23.40 9.04 -10.46
CA GLY A 249 -23.23 9.40 -11.87
C GLY A 249 -22.06 10.35 -12.17
N ILE A 250 -21.39 10.93 -11.17
CA ILE A 250 -20.18 11.72 -11.40
C ILE A 250 -19.00 10.86 -11.86
N GLY A 251 -18.17 11.41 -12.74
CA GLY A 251 -16.86 10.84 -13.08
C GLY A 251 -16.61 10.77 -14.57
N VAL A 252 -15.62 9.96 -14.95
CA VAL A 252 -15.20 9.77 -16.33
C VAL A 252 -14.99 8.28 -16.60
N ASN A 253 -15.01 7.89 -17.87
CA ASN A 253 -14.69 6.51 -18.26
C ASN A 253 -13.22 6.17 -17.91
N LEU A 254 -12.85 4.90 -18.10
CA LEU A 254 -11.51 4.40 -17.79
C LEU A 254 -10.38 5.20 -18.48
N LEU A 255 -10.59 5.60 -19.74
CA LEU A 255 -9.61 6.42 -20.48
C LEU A 255 -9.45 7.80 -19.84
N GLY A 256 -10.55 8.44 -19.45
CA GLY A 256 -10.53 9.70 -18.70
C GLY A 256 -9.78 9.57 -17.37
N VAL A 257 -9.95 8.45 -16.64
CA VAL A 257 -9.21 8.19 -15.40
C VAL A 257 -7.69 8.16 -15.66
N TYR A 258 -7.25 7.48 -16.73
CA TYR A 258 -5.82 7.47 -17.10
C TYR A 258 -5.30 8.85 -17.49
N VAL A 259 -6.10 9.64 -18.22
CA VAL A 259 -5.73 11.02 -18.58
C VAL A 259 -5.57 11.88 -17.33
N VAL A 260 -6.53 11.84 -16.41
CA VAL A 260 -6.45 12.57 -15.13
C VAL A 260 -5.23 12.12 -14.32
N TRP A 261 -4.98 10.80 -14.25
CA TRP A 261 -3.81 10.27 -13.56
C TRP A 261 -2.48 10.81 -14.13
N ILE A 262 -2.33 10.81 -15.47
CA ILE A 262 -1.14 11.37 -16.14
C ILE A 262 -1.00 12.87 -15.82
N ILE A 263 -2.09 13.63 -15.89
CA ILE A 263 -2.10 15.07 -15.58
C ILE A 263 -1.61 15.30 -14.14
N VAL A 264 -2.12 14.56 -13.17
CA VAL A 264 -1.70 14.67 -11.75
C VAL A 264 -0.21 14.39 -11.59
N VAL A 265 0.30 13.33 -12.22
CA VAL A 265 1.74 12.99 -12.20
C VAL A 265 2.58 14.12 -12.77
N LEU A 266 2.16 14.71 -13.90
CA LEU A 266 2.89 15.80 -14.57
C LEU A 266 2.84 17.10 -13.77
N ILE A 267 1.70 17.45 -13.16
CA ILE A 267 1.56 18.63 -12.29
C ILE A 267 2.49 18.53 -11.07
N LEU A 268 2.57 17.36 -10.45
CA LEU A 268 3.36 17.17 -9.23
C LEU A 268 4.85 17.03 -9.49
N TYR A 269 5.26 16.57 -10.67
CA TYR A 269 6.66 16.40 -11.03
C TYR A 269 7.57 17.61 -10.74
N PRO A 270 7.29 18.84 -11.22
CA PRO A 270 8.15 20.00 -10.95
C PRO A 270 8.21 20.36 -9.45
N ILE A 271 7.11 20.15 -8.71
CA ILE A 271 7.04 20.40 -7.27
C ILE A 271 7.94 19.40 -6.53
N CYS A 272 7.81 18.11 -6.84
CA CYS A 272 8.66 17.06 -6.29
C CYS A 272 10.14 17.30 -6.61
N LYS A 273 10.47 17.70 -7.85
CA LYS A 273 11.84 18.01 -8.26
C LYS A 273 12.43 19.20 -7.50
N LYS A 274 11.65 20.27 -7.30
CA LYS A 274 12.09 21.44 -6.52
C LYS A 274 12.33 21.07 -5.06
N TYR A 275 11.44 20.27 -4.48
CA TYR A 275 11.58 19.83 -3.09
C TYR A 275 12.75 18.85 -2.91
N ASP A 276 12.98 17.90 -3.82
CA ASP A 276 14.15 17.00 -3.77
C ASP A 276 15.47 17.80 -3.79
N ARG A 277 15.56 18.82 -4.65
CA ARG A 277 16.71 19.73 -4.67
C ARG A 277 16.85 20.47 -3.33
N TYR A 278 15.77 21.00 -2.78
CA TYR A 278 15.78 21.70 -1.49
C TYR A 278 16.23 20.78 -0.35
N LYS A 279 15.65 19.59 -0.26
CA LYS A 279 15.98 18.55 0.73
C LYS A 279 17.45 18.17 0.64
N THR A 280 17.96 17.94 -0.56
CA THR A 280 19.36 17.58 -0.79
C THR A 280 20.33 18.71 -0.40
N LEU A 281 20.02 19.96 -0.73
CA LEU A 281 20.87 21.12 -0.39
C LEU A 281 20.89 21.48 1.11
N ASN A 282 19.87 21.05 1.85
CA ASN A 282 19.71 21.34 3.28
C ASN A 282 19.85 20.09 4.16
N ALA A 283 20.27 18.96 3.57
CA ALA A 283 20.55 17.73 4.30
C ALA A 283 21.59 17.99 5.40
N GLY A 284 21.29 17.58 6.63
CA GLY A 284 22.13 17.82 7.80
C GLY A 284 22.01 19.22 8.45
N LYS A 285 21.36 20.19 7.79
CA LYS A 285 21.11 21.54 8.36
C LYS A 285 19.77 21.64 9.09
N LYS A 286 18.77 20.84 8.69
CA LYS A 286 17.43 20.83 9.28
C LYS A 286 17.01 19.41 9.60
N TRP A 287 16.73 19.13 10.88
CA TRP A 287 16.40 17.80 11.36
C TRP A 287 15.12 17.22 10.73
N TRP A 288 14.12 18.06 10.46
CA TRP A 288 12.83 17.62 9.92
C TRP A 288 12.89 17.15 8.46
N LEU A 289 13.91 17.58 7.70
CA LEU A 289 14.10 17.16 6.30
C LEU A 289 14.53 15.70 6.16
N SER A 290 14.97 15.05 7.24
CA SER A 290 15.26 13.62 7.23
C SER A 290 13.99 12.76 7.24
N TYR A 291 12.84 13.34 7.65
CA TYR A 291 11.57 12.64 7.86
C TYR A 291 10.52 12.90 6.76
N LEU A 292 10.73 13.92 5.91
CA LEU A 292 9.84 14.33 4.81
C LEU A 292 10.60 14.29 3.48
#